data_AF-A6ESA5-F1
#
_entry.id   AF-A6ESA5-F1
#
_cell.length_a   1.000
_cell.length_b   1.000
_cell.length_c   1.000
_cell.angle_alpha   90.00
_cell.angle_beta   90.00
_cell.angle_gamma   90.00
#
_symmetry.space_group_name_H-M   'P 1'
#
loop_
_entity.id
_entity.type
_entity.pdbx_description
1 polymer ?
#
loop_
_entity_poly.entity_id
_entity_poly.type
_entity_poly.pdbx_seq_one_letter_code
_entity_poly.pdbx_strand_id
1 'polypeptide(L)'
;MKINWGTGLVIGMGLFMAFIIFLVVQMTTNHNMDHDLVTENYYQKEMELQENIYARQNTAAMTTQITGAKTKNGYLLRFPESYAPEKISGKIFGYRPSNKQLDFELPLQLSGSDFLIPDNRLLEGRWNITMVWEYEGETYRFEKQISY
;
A
#
# COMPACT_ATOMS: atom_id res chain seq x y z
N MET A 1 14.74 61.65 27.18
CA MET A 1 13.32 61.97 27.42
C MET A 1 12.78 61.03 28.49
N LYS A 2 12.05 61.51 29.51
CA LYS A 2 11.39 60.63 30.48
C LYS A 2 10.17 60.02 29.80
N ILE A 3 10.18 58.70 29.57
CA ILE A 3 9.01 58.00 29.04
C ILE A 3 7.91 58.08 30.10
N ASN A 4 6.80 58.72 29.76
CA ASN A 4 5.62 58.72 30.62
C ASN A 4 4.91 57.36 30.50
N TRP A 5 4.12 57.02 31.51
CA TRP A 5 3.46 55.71 31.61
C TRP A 5 2.57 55.38 30.40
N GLY A 6 1.85 56.38 29.85
CA GLY A 6 1.03 56.21 28.65
C GLY A 6 1.86 55.97 27.38
N THR A 7 2.99 56.66 27.22
CA THR A 7 3.93 56.45 26.11
C THR A 7 4.55 55.06 26.17
N GLY A 8 4.86 54.55 27.38
CA GLY A 8 5.34 53.18 27.56
C GLY A 8 4.32 52.12 27.10
N LEU A 9 3.03 52.34 27.40
CA LEU A 9 1.95 51.44 26.98
C LEU A 9 1.82 51.40 25.45
N VAL A 10 1.81 52.56 24.80
CA VAL A 10 1.69 52.67 23.33
C VAL A 10 2.89 52.02 22.62
N ILE A 11 4.10 52.22 23.14
CA ILE A 11 5.31 51.58 22.60
C ILE A 11 5.23 50.05 22.74
N GLY A 12 4.79 49.54 23.91
CA GLY A 12 4.62 48.11 24.13
C GLY A 12 3.62 47.47 23.16
N MET A 13 2.48 48.14 22.94
CA MET A 13 1.48 47.68 21.97
C MET A 13 2.02 47.69 20.53
N GLY A 14 2.74 48.75 20.14
CA GLY A 14 3.38 48.85 18.83
C GLY A 14 4.39 47.73 18.58
N LEU A 15 5.25 47.45 19.56
CA LEU A 15 6.22 46.36 19.50
C LEU A 15 5.55 44.99 19.42
N PHE A 16 4.49 44.77 20.18
CA PHE A 16 3.75 43.50 20.13
C PHE A 16 3.07 43.30 18.77
N MET A 17 2.43 44.33 18.22
CA MET A 17 1.85 44.25 16.87
C MET A 17 2.91 43.97 15.81
N ALA A 18 4.07 44.64 15.87
CA ALA A 18 5.18 44.38 14.96
C ALA A 18 5.73 42.95 15.09
N PHE A 19 5.80 42.42 16.31
CA PHE A 19 6.22 41.04 16.57
C PHE A 19 5.26 40.02 15.96
N ILE A 20 3.94 40.21 16.12
CA ILE A 20 2.94 39.32 15.50
C ILE A 20 3.03 39.38 13.97
N ILE A 21 3.15 40.57 13.38
CA ILE A 21 3.30 40.73 11.92
C ILE A 21 4.59 40.06 11.44
N PHE A 22 5.70 40.21 12.17
CA PHE A 22 6.95 39.52 11.87
C PHE A 22 6.80 38.00 11.87
N LEU A 23 6.13 37.42 12.88
CA LEU A 23 5.85 35.98 12.92
C LEU A 23 5.00 35.52 11.72
N VAL A 24 3.96 36.27 11.39
CA VAL A 24 3.08 35.95 10.24
C VAL A 24 3.87 35.99 8.94
N VAL A 25 4.64 37.04 8.68
CA VAL A 25 5.47 37.15 7.47
C VAL A 25 6.52 36.04 7.40
N GLN A 26 7.14 35.70 8.53
CA GLN A 26 8.12 34.61 8.59
C GLN A 26 7.47 33.25 8.29
N MET A 27 6.28 32.99 8.82
CA MET A 27 5.54 31.74 8.55
C MET A 27 5.03 31.67 7.11
N THR A 28 4.60 32.78 6.50
CA THR A 28 4.06 32.78 5.13
C THR A 28 5.12 32.83 4.04
N THR A 29 6.27 33.45 4.31
CA THR A 29 7.38 33.59 3.33
C THR A 29 8.34 32.41 3.37
N ASN A 30 8.42 31.70 4.50
CA ASN A 30 9.26 30.51 4.62
C ASN A 30 8.54 29.28 4.03
N HIS A 31 8.59 29.16 2.71
CA HIS A 31 8.01 28.05 1.93
C HIS A 31 8.72 26.69 2.17
N ASN A 32 9.71 26.62 3.08
CA ASN A 32 10.44 25.40 3.43
C ASN A 32 9.77 24.58 4.54
N MET A 33 8.49 24.83 4.82
CA MET A 33 7.69 23.96 5.68
C MET A 33 6.65 23.25 4.82
N ASP A 34 7.15 22.39 3.92
CA ASP A 34 6.38 21.28 3.34
C ASP A 34 5.92 20.40 4.51
N HIS A 35 4.84 20.81 5.16
CA HIS A 35 4.06 19.92 5.98
C HIS A 35 3.20 19.14 5.00
N ASP A 36 3.72 17.99 4.57
CA ASP A 36 2.88 16.89 4.11
C ASP A 36 1.80 16.74 5.17
N LEU A 37 0.59 17.19 4.85
CA LEU A 37 -0.57 17.03 5.71
C LEU A 37 -0.82 15.52 5.78
N VAL A 38 -0.25 14.90 6.81
CA VAL A 38 -0.36 13.47 7.17
C VAL A 38 -1.83 13.00 7.28
N THR A 39 -2.79 13.92 7.16
CA THR A 39 -4.23 13.70 7.20
C THR A 39 -4.82 13.00 5.98
N GLU A 40 -4.30 13.20 4.75
CA GLU A 40 -4.87 12.52 3.57
C GLU A 40 -4.46 11.04 3.52
N ASN A 41 -3.17 10.76 3.77
CA ASN A 41 -2.64 9.40 3.79
C ASN A 41 -3.18 8.56 4.97
N TYR A 42 -3.58 9.15 6.09
CA TYR A 42 -4.04 8.38 7.25
C TYR A 42 -5.37 7.67 6.98
N TYR A 43 -6.37 8.36 6.42
CA TYR A 43 -7.65 7.75 6.06
C TYR A 43 -7.52 6.77 4.89
N GLN A 44 -6.70 7.09 3.89
CA GLN A 44 -6.41 6.16 2.79
C GLN A 44 -5.78 4.87 3.31
N LYS A 45 -4.85 4.99 4.26
CA LYS A 45 -4.19 3.84 4.89
C LYS A 45 -5.13 2.99 5.75
N GLU A 46 -6.08 3.59 6.45
CA GLU A 46 -7.14 2.84 7.16
C GLU A 46 -8.04 2.09 6.18
N MET A 47 -8.43 2.72 5.07
CA MET A 47 -9.28 2.09 4.05
C MET A 47 -8.55 0.93 3.35
N GLU A 48 -7.31 1.14 2.91
CA GLU A 48 -6.46 0.09 2.35
C GLU A 48 -6.25 -1.08 3.34
N LEU A 49 -6.08 -0.79 4.63
CA LEU A 49 -5.96 -1.81 5.66
C LEU A 49 -7.25 -2.64 5.77
N GLN A 50 -8.39 -1.98 5.77
CA GLN A 50 -9.70 -2.62 5.88
C GLN A 50 -10.02 -3.47 4.64
N GLU A 51 -9.71 -2.99 3.43
CA GLU A 51 -9.79 -3.78 2.20
C GLU A 51 -8.91 -5.04 2.27
N ASN A 52 -7.68 -4.91 2.76
CA ASN A 52 -6.78 -6.07 2.94
C ASN A 52 -7.28 -7.07 4.00
N ILE A 53 -8.03 -6.61 5.00
CA ILE A 53 -8.67 -7.48 5.99
C ILE A 53 -9.83 -8.24 5.33
N TYR A 54 -10.72 -7.53 4.63
CA TYR A 54 -11.84 -8.15 3.92
C TYR A 54 -11.37 -9.15 2.87
N ALA A 55 -10.36 -8.79 2.07
CA ALA A 55 -9.81 -9.68 1.05
C ALA A 55 -9.24 -10.99 1.63
N ARG A 56 -8.61 -10.93 2.81
CA ARG A 56 -8.14 -12.13 3.53
C ARG A 56 -9.30 -12.94 4.09
N GLN A 57 -10.34 -12.29 4.63
CA GLN A 57 -11.54 -12.96 5.12
C GLN A 57 -12.27 -13.68 4.00
N ASN A 58 -12.46 -13.04 2.84
CA ASN A 58 -13.08 -13.63 1.66
C ASN A 58 -12.30 -14.88 1.19
N THR A 59 -10.97 -14.81 1.18
CA THR A 59 -10.11 -15.95 0.82
C THR A 59 -10.21 -17.08 1.84
N ALA A 60 -10.25 -16.76 3.13
CA ALA A 60 -10.41 -17.75 4.20
C ALA A 60 -11.81 -18.40 4.20
N ALA A 61 -12.84 -17.67 3.74
CA ALA A 61 -14.21 -18.16 3.63
C ALA A 61 -14.45 -19.03 2.39
N MET A 62 -13.51 -19.11 1.45
CA MET A 62 -13.62 -19.96 0.27
C MET A 62 -13.80 -21.42 0.67
N THR A 63 -14.85 -22.06 0.13
CA THR A 63 -15.14 -23.49 0.38
C THR A 63 -14.01 -24.40 -0.07
N THR A 64 -13.36 -24.05 -1.20
CA THR A 64 -12.20 -24.75 -1.71
C THR A 64 -11.06 -23.76 -1.84
N GLN A 65 -9.90 -24.11 -1.29
CA GLN A 65 -8.73 -23.24 -1.24
C GLN A 65 -7.90 -23.36 -2.52
N ILE A 66 -7.21 -22.28 -2.89
CA ILE A 66 -6.25 -22.28 -3.99
C ILE A 66 -5.07 -23.19 -3.62
N THR A 67 -4.75 -24.13 -4.51
CA THR A 67 -3.61 -25.04 -4.32
C THR A 67 -2.44 -24.62 -5.20
N GLY A 68 -1.24 -24.94 -4.76
CA GLY A 68 -0.02 -24.59 -5.50
C GLY A 68 0.96 -25.75 -5.48
N ALA A 69 1.57 -26.03 -6.63
CA ALA A 69 2.52 -27.13 -6.82
C ALA A 69 3.69 -26.70 -7.70
N LYS A 70 4.89 -27.17 -7.35
CA LYS A 70 6.07 -27.02 -8.20
C LYS A 70 5.97 -27.99 -9.39
N THR A 71 6.27 -27.50 -10.58
CA THR A 71 6.29 -28.26 -11.83
C THR A 71 7.62 -28.02 -12.55
N LYS A 72 7.88 -28.76 -13.64
CA LYS A 72 9.09 -28.54 -14.46
C LYS A 72 9.12 -27.17 -15.16
N ASN A 73 7.96 -26.55 -15.34
CA ASN A 73 7.81 -25.30 -16.09
C ASN A 73 7.68 -24.07 -15.18
N GLY A 74 7.71 -24.27 -13.85
CA GLY A 74 7.46 -23.21 -12.88
C GLY A 74 6.56 -23.64 -11.73
N TYR A 75 5.95 -22.66 -11.06
CA TYR A 75 5.02 -22.90 -9.96
C TYR A 75 3.57 -22.74 -10.44
N LEU A 76 2.79 -23.81 -10.37
CA LEU A 76 1.41 -23.86 -10.83
C LEU A 76 0.46 -23.60 -9.66
N LEU A 77 -0.40 -22.59 -9.81
CA LEU A 77 -1.51 -22.29 -8.92
C LEU A 77 -2.81 -22.79 -9.56
N ARG A 78 -3.61 -23.55 -8.82
CA ARG A 78 -4.92 -24.05 -9.26
C ARG A 78 -6.04 -23.40 -8.47
N PHE A 79 -6.95 -22.79 -9.20
CA PHE A 79 -8.16 -22.19 -8.69
C PHE A 79 -9.28 -23.24 -8.61
N PRO A 80 -10.22 -23.09 -7.66
CA PRO A 80 -11.39 -23.95 -7.61
C PRO A 80 -12.28 -23.80 -8.84
N GLU A 81 -12.91 -24.89 -9.28
CA GLU A 81 -13.84 -24.88 -10.42
C GLU A 81 -15.08 -23.99 -10.20
N SER A 82 -15.38 -23.62 -8.94
CA SER A 82 -16.48 -22.72 -8.60
C SER A 82 -16.28 -21.28 -9.08
N TYR A 83 -15.07 -20.90 -9.49
CA TYR A 83 -14.76 -19.56 -9.98
C TYR A 83 -14.53 -19.57 -11.48
N ALA A 84 -15.33 -18.79 -12.21
CA ALA A 84 -15.19 -18.66 -13.66
C ALA A 84 -13.89 -17.90 -14.02
N PRO A 85 -12.95 -18.51 -14.76
CA PRO A 85 -11.65 -17.90 -15.08
C PRO A 85 -11.75 -16.53 -15.77
N GLU A 86 -12.75 -16.36 -16.63
CA GLU A 86 -12.98 -15.15 -17.42
C GLU A 86 -13.37 -13.93 -16.58
N LYS A 87 -13.92 -14.18 -15.39
CA LYS A 87 -14.34 -13.13 -14.45
C LYS A 87 -13.28 -12.81 -13.40
N ILE A 88 -12.22 -13.60 -13.33
CA ILE A 88 -11.11 -13.37 -12.40
C ILE A 88 -10.17 -12.36 -13.03
N SER A 89 -9.94 -11.26 -12.33
CA SER A 89 -8.91 -10.30 -12.68
C SER A 89 -8.04 -10.00 -11.47
N GLY A 90 -6.78 -9.65 -11.66
CA GLY A 90 -5.90 -9.43 -10.52
C GLY A 90 -4.43 -9.43 -10.88
N LYS A 91 -3.60 -9.55 -9.85
CA LYS A 91 -2.15 -9.54 -9.96
C LYS A 91 -1.51 -10.49 -8.97
N ILE A 92 -0.39 -11.07 -9.37
CA ILE A 92 0.49 -11.86 -8.54
C ILE A 92 1.78 -11.10 -8.32
N PHE A 93 2.19 -11.00 -7.06
CA PHE A 93 3.44 -10.42 -6.62
C PHE A 93 4.32 -11.51 -6.00
N GLY A 94 5.52 -11.67 -6.53
CA GLY A 94 6.55 -12.53 -5.97
C GLY A 94 7.58 -11.70 -5.22
N TYR A 95 7.65 -11.88 -3.90
CA TYR A 95 8.64 -11.24 -3.04
C TYR A 95 9.75 -12.22 -2.64
N ARG A 96 11.01 -11.81 -2.81
CA ARG A 96 12.17 -12.59 -2.38
C ARG A 96 12.88 -11.92 -1.20
N PRO A 97 12.81 -12.49 0.01
CA PRO A 97 13.43 -11.91 1.21
C PRO A 97 14.93 -11.64 1.09
N SER A 98 15.65 -12.43 0.29
CA SER A 98 17.11 -12.33 0.14
C SER A 98 17.56 -11.34 -0.93
N ASN A 99 16.71 -10.98 -1.89
CA ASN A 99 17.08 -10.01 -2.92
C ASN A 99 15.83 -9.38 -3.56
N LYS A 100 15.53 -8.14 -3.16
CA LYS A 100 14.40 -7.35 -3.66
C LYS A 100 14.46 -7.06 -5.17
N GLN A 101 15.64 -7.07 -5.79
CA GLN A 101 15.76 -6.83 -7.23
C GLN A 101 15.17 -7.96 -8.08
N LEU A 102 14.91 -9.11 -7.47
CA LEU A 102 14.29 -10.27 -8.12
C LEU A 102 12.77 -10.31 -7.92
N ASP A 103 12.21 -9.34 -7.19
CA ASP A 103 10.77 -9.23 -7.02
C ASP A 103 10.08 -8.99 -8.37
N PHE A 104 8.89 -9.54 -8.55
CA PHE A 104 8.15 -9.40 -9.80
C PHE A 104 6.65 -9.24 -9.54
N GLU A 105 6.00 -8.58 -10.50
CA GLU A 105 4.54 -8.48 -10.59
C GLU A 105 4.10 -9.06 -11.93
N LEU A 106 3.10 -9.93 -11.91
CA LEU A 106 2.50 -10.53 -13.09
C LEU A 106 0.98 -10.28 -13.08
N PRO A 107 0.38 -9.87 -14.20
CA PRO A 107 -1.08 -9.83 -14.30
C PRO A 107 -1.63 -11.24 -14.19
N LEU A 108 -2.70 -11.40 -13.42
CA LEU A 108 -3.42 -12.67 -13.30
C LEU A 108 -4.26 -12.86 -14.57
N GLN A 109 -3.71 -13.61 -15.52
CA GLN A 109 -4.40 -14.04 -16.73
C GLN A 109 -4.48 -15.56 -16.71
N LEU A 110 -5.67 -16.07 -16.40
CA LEU A 110 -5.90 -17.50 -16.28
C LEU A 110 -6.11 -18.13 -17.67
N SER A 111 -5.45 -19.26 -17.90
CA SER A 111 -5.72 -20.12 -19.06
C SER A 111 -6.50 -21.34 -18.56
N GLY A 112 -7.81 -21.15 -18.29
CA GLY A 112 -8.64 -22.14 -17.58
C GLY A 112 -8.56 -21.95 -16.06
N SER A 113 -8.54 -23.02 -15.28
CA SER A 113 -8.47 -22.96 -13.80
C SER A 113 -7.06 -22.72 -13.23
N ASP A 114 -6.05 -22.69 -14.10
CA ASP A 114 -4.65 -22.78 -13.69
C ASP A 114 -3.89 -21.51 -14.07
N PHE A 115 -3.02 -21.06 -13.17
CA PHE A 115 -2.04 -19.99 -13.41
C PHE A 115 -0.63 -20.53 -13.22
N LEU A 116 0.25 -20.33 -14.20
CA LEU A 116 1.64 -20.74 -14.13
C LEU A 116 2.54 -19.52 -13.92
N ILE A 117 3.24 -19.49 -12.79
CA ILE A 117 4.38 -18.60 -12.60
C ILE A 117 5.58 -19.25 -13.30
N PRO A 118 6.13 -18.64 -14.37
CA PRO A 118 7.21 -19.27 -15.15
C PRO A 118 8.48 -19.49 -14.33
N ASP A 119 9.16 -20.63 -14.57
CA ASP A 119 10.42 -21.02 -13.91
C ASP A 119 11.50 -19.93 -13.98
N ASN A 120 11.60 -19.21 -15.11
CA ASN A 120 12.60 -18.16 -15.30
C ASN A 120 12.44 -16.95 -14.34
N ARG A 121 11.29 -16.82 -13.66
CA ARG A 121 11.05 -15.81 -12.63
C ARG A 121 11.39 -16.32 -11.23
N LEU A 122 11.50 -17.64 -11.04
CA LEU A 122 11.65 -18.30 -9.75
C LEU A 122 13.04 -18.95 -9.66
N LEU A 123 14.01 -18.17 -9.22
CA LEU A 123 15.31 -18.71 -8.81
C LEU A 123 15.17 -19.56 -7.53
N GLU A 124 16.08 -20.51 -7.33
CA GLU A 124 16.10 -21.36 -6.13
C GLU A 124 16.09 -20.53 -4.83
N GLY A 125 15.31 -21.00 -3.86
CA GLY A 125 15.21 -20.43 -2.53
C GLY A 125 13.78 -20.09 -2.10
N ARG A 126 13.69 -19.25 -1.06
CA ARG A 126 12.42 -18.86 -0.45
C ARG A 126 11.76 -17.71 -1.20
N TRP A 127 10.48 -17.87 -1.48
CA TRP A 127 9.61 -16.86 -2.07
C TRP A 127 8.35 -16.70 -1.23
N ASN A 128 7.87 -15.46 -1.13
CA ASN A 128 6.54 -15.15 -0.64
C ASN A 128 5.70 -14.74 -1.84
N ILE A 129 4.75 -15.59 -2.22
CA ILE A 129 3.82 -15.32 -3.31
C ILE A 129 2.57 -14.70 -2.71
N THR A 130 2.25 -13.49 -3.14
CA THR A 130 1.02 -12.78 -2.80
C THR A 130 0.20 -12.62 -4.07
N MET A 131 -1.08 -12.88 -3.98
CA MET A 131 -2.02 -12.74 -5.09
C MET A 131 -3.21 -11.95 -4.62
N VAL A 132 -3.49 -10.84 -5.30
CA VAL A 132 -4.68 -10.02 -5.09
C VAL A 132 -5.51 -10.13 -6.34
N TRP A 133 -6.74 -10.61 -6.19
CA TRP A 133 -7.64 -10.87 -7.30
C TRP A 133 -9.07 -10.49 -6.94
N GLU A 134 -9.86 -10.18 -7.94
CA GLU A 134 -11.24 -9.77 -7.82
C GLU A 134 -12.12 -10.76 -8.60
N TYR A 135 -13.27 -11.08 -8.03
CA TYR A 135 -14.30 -11.89 -8.65
C TYR A 135 -15.67 -11.36 -8.26
N GLU A 136 -16.49 -11.02 -9.26
CA GLU A 136 -17.87 -10.53 -9.07
C GLU A 136 -18.00 -9.34 -8.10
N GLY A 137 -16.99 -8.45 -8.07
CA GLY A 137 -16.97 -7.27 -7.21
C GLY A 137 -16.39 -7.49 -5.80
N GLU A 138 -16.01 -8.73 -5.47
CA GLU A 138 -15.33 -9.05 -4.23
C GLU A 138 -13.83 -9.22 -4.47
N THR A 139 -13.03 -8.53 -3.65
CA THR A 139 -11.57 -8.70 -3.65
C THR A 139 -11.16 -9.84 -2.72
N TYR A 140 -10.13 -10.56 -3.13
CA TYR A 140 -9.54 -11.71 -2.47
C TYR A 140 -8.02 -11.54 -2.40
N ARG A 141 -7.42 -12.00 -1.31
CA ARG A 141 -5.98 -11.94 -1.07
C ARG A 141 -5.46 -13.29 -0.59
N PHE A 142 -4.66 -13.92 -1.43
CA PHE A 142 -3.97 -15.17 -1.13
C PHE A 142 -2.49 -14.92 -0.89
N GLU A 143 -1.94 -15.50 0.16
CA GLU A 143 -0.51 -15.42 0.48
C GLU A 143 0.04 -16.81 0.76
N LYS A 144 1.18 -17.14 0.16
CA LYS A 144 1.84 -18.42 0.40
C LYS A 144 3.35 -18.27 0.32
N GLN A 145 4.02 -18.72 1.38
CA GLN A 145 5.46 -18.92 1.36
C GLN A 145 5.78 -20.25 0.69
N ILE A 146 6.71 -20.23 -0.27
CA ILE A 146 7.18 -21.41 -0.99
C ILE A 146 8.70 -21.49 -0.92
N SER A 147 9.21 -22.72 -0.96
CA SER A 147 10.61 -22.99 -1.28
C SER A 147 10.63 -23.57 -2.68
N TYR A 148 11.27 -22.87 -3.59
CA TYR A 148 11.48 -23.31 -4.97
C TYR A 148 12.86 -23.94 -5.07
#